data_AF-A0A2P2BYP5-F1
#
_entry.id   AF-A0A2P2BYP5-F1
#
_cell.length_a   1.000
_cell.length_b   1.000
_cell.length_c   1.000
_cell.angle_alpha   90.00
_cell.angle_beta   90.00
_cell.angle_gamma   90.00
#
_symmetry.space_group_name_H-M   'P 1'
#
loop_
_entity.id
_entity.type
_entity.pdbx_description
1 polymer ?
#
loop_
_entity_poly.entity_id
_entity_poly.type
_entity_poly.pdbx_seq_one_letter_code
_entity_poly.pdbx_strand_id
1 'polypeptide(L)'
;MNRLLDPFAAASAALSLVMVATYLAVIDAQDGDGAAAWVLVALLLGAGLAAYGAVRSAPLRPVALGVAVGVLGLLGLVAILSIGLPILAASGLALTALIRSASRPAVAA
;
A
#
# COMPACT_ATOMS: atom_id res chain seq x y z
N MET A 1 -3.88 23.31 7.14
CA MET A 1 -4.00 21.84 7.03
C MET A 1 -2.63 21.28 6.64
N ASN A 2 -2.02 20.53 7.55
CA ASN A 2 -0.60 20.18 7.66
C ASN A 2 0.01 19.49 6.41
N ARG A 3 0.99 20.13 5.73
CA ARG A 3 1.73 19.60 4.55
C ARG A 3 2.80 18.51 4.87
N LEU A 4 2.65 17.81 5.99
CA LEU A 4 3.62 16.79 6.43
C LEU A 4 3.39 15.42 5.78
N LEU A 5 2.19 15.19 5.24
CA LEU A 5 1.80 13.92 4.65
C LEU A 5 2.06 13.91 3.14
N ASP A 6 2.67 12.83 2.65
CA ASP A 6 2.76 12.57 1.22
C ASP A 6 1.39 12.09 0.69
N PRO A 7 0.70 12.88 -0.17
CA PRO A 7 -0.66 12.54 -0.60
C PRO A 7 -0.72 11.22 -1.38
N PHE A 8 0.37 10.82 -2.06
CA PHE A 8 0.40 9.57 -2.82
C PHE A 8 0.49 8.35 -1.90
N ALA A 9 1.34 8.42 -0.88
CA ALA A 9 1.43 7.35 0.13
C ALA A 9 0.16 7.28 0.99
N ALA A 10 -0.44 8.43 1.33
CA ALA A 10 -1.73 8.48 2.02
C ALA A 10 -2.86 7.88 1.17
N ALA A 11 -2.92 8.19 -0.12
CA ALA A 11 -3.88 7.60 -1.05
C ALA A 11 -3.69 6.08 -1.20
N SER A 12 -2.43 5.61 -1.28
CA SER A 12 -2.09 4.19 -1.33
C SER A 12 -2.57 3.44 -0.07
N ALA A 13 -2.33 4.02 1.12
CA ALA A 13 -2.77 3.46 2.39
C ALA A 13 -4.31 3.41 2.48
N ALA A 14 -4.99 4.50 2.11
CA ALA A 14 -6.44 4.55 2.09
C ALA A 14 -7.03 3.51 1.14
N LEU A 15 -6.46 3.38 -0.07
CA LEU A 15 -6.93 2.41 -1.06
C LEU A 15 -6.70 0.96 -0.59
N SER A 16 -5.58 0.70 0.07
CA SER A 16 -5.30 -0.61 0.69
C SER A 16 -6.31 -0.94 1.79
N LEU A 17 -6.69 0.03 2.63
CA LEU A 17 -7.74 -0.14 3.65
C LEU A 17 -9.11 -0.41 3.03
N VAL A 18 -9.45 0.26 1.93
CA VAL A 18 -10.68 -0.03 1.19
C VAL A 18 -10.66 -1.47 0.69
N MET A 19 -9.53 -1.96 0.17
CA MET A 19 -9.40 -3.35 -0.27
C MET A 19 -9.50 -4.36 0.88
N VAL A 20 -9.03 -4.03 2.09
CA VAL A 20 -9.26 -4.87 3.28
C VAL A 20 -10.76 -5.02 3.54
N ALA A 21 -11.51 -3.91 3.53
CA ALA A 21 -12.96 -3.94 3.74
C ALA A 21 -13.68 -4.72 2.62
N THR A 22 -13.28 -4.52 1.36
CA THR A 22 -13.82 -5.28 0.22
C THR A 22 -13.52 -6.77 0.36
N TYR A 23 -12.30 -7.14 0.74
CA TYR A 23 -11.90 -8.53 0.92
C TYR A 23 -12.72 -9.23 2.01
N LEU A 24 -12.92 -8.55 3.14
CA LEU A 24 -13.78 -9.05 4.23
C LEU A 24 -15.24 -9.22 3.77
N ALA A 25 -15.79 -8.24 3.04
CA ALA A 25 -17.16 -8.33 2.52
C ALA A 25 -17.33 -9.51 1.54
N VAL A 26 -16.32 -9.80 0.72
CA VAL A 26 -16.34 -10.96 -0.19
C VAL A 26 -16.26 -12.27 0.58
N ILE A 27 -15.42 -12.37 1.61
CA ILE A 27 -15.32 -13.57 2.46
C ILE A 27 -16.64 -13.83 3.19
N ASP A 28 -17.23 -12.78 3.76
CA ASP A 28 -18.51 -12.86 4.47
C ASP A 28 -19.63 -13.33 3.54
N ALA A 29 -19.63 -12.86 2.29
CA ALA A 29 -20.54 -13.33 1.25
C ALA A 29 -20.27 -14.76 0.75
N GLN A 30 -19.13 -15.37 1.09
CA GLN A 30 -18.72 -16.72 0.68
C GLN A 30 -18.70 -17.72 1.85
N ASP A 31 -19.39 -17.42 2.96
CA ASP A 31 -19.50 -18.26 4.16
C ASP A 31 -18.13 -18.71 4.75
N GLY A 32 -17.07 -17.93 4.55
CA GLY A 32 -15.77 -18.14 5.18
C GLY A 32 -14.90 -19.29 4.65
N ASP A 33 -15.45 -20.24 3.87
CA ASP A 33 -14.76 -21.46 3.42
C ASP A 33 -13.59 -21.19 2.44
N GLY A 34 -13.48 -19.98 1.89
CA GLY A 34 -12.42 -19.56 0.95
C GLY A 34 -11.41 -18.53 1.50
N ALA A 35 -11.43 -18.23 2.80
CA ALA A 35 -10.68 -17.09 3.35
C ALA A 35 -9.16 -17.33 3.40
N ALA A 36 -8.45 -16.81 2.40
CA ALA A 36 -6.99 -16.72 2.39
C ALA A 36 -6.47 -15.67 3.40
N ALA A 37 -6.35 -16.04 4.68
CA ALA A 37 -5.88 -15.15 5.75
C ALA A 37 -4.55 -14.43 5.43
N TRP A 38 -3.67 -15.04 4.61
CA TRP A 38 -2.42 -14.43 4.17
C TRP A 38 -2.62 -13.18 3.29
N VAL A 39 -3.71 -13.09 2.53
CA VAL A 39 -4.09 -11.89 1.73
C VAL A 39 -4.40 -10.72 2.66
N LEU A 40 -5.15 -10.99 3.72
CA LEU A 40 -5.55 -10.02 4.72
C LEU A 40 -4.33 -9.47 5.47
N VAL A 41 -3.42 -10.37 5.89
CA VAL A 41 -2.15 -9.99 6.50
C VAL A 41 -1.31 -9.14 5.55
N ALA A 42 -1.18 -9.53 4.27
CA ALA A 42 -0.42 -8.78 3.28
C ALA A 42 -1.00 -7.38 3.01
N LEU A 43 -2.33 -7.25 2.93
CA LEU A 43 -3.01 -5.97 2.78
C LEU A 43 -2.81 -5.05 3.99
N LEU A 44 -2.96 -5.58 5.21
CA LEU A 44 -2.74 -4.81 6.44
C LEU A 44 -1.28 -4.37 6.56
N LEU A 45 -0.34 -5.26 6.20
CA LEU A 45 1.09 -4.93 6.18
C LEU A 45 1.36 -3.82 5.17
N GLY A 46 0.88 -3.95 3.93
CA GLY A 46 1.01 -2.93 2.88
C GLY A 46 0.40 -1.59 3.29
N ALA A 47 -0.80 -1.59 3.87
CA ALA A 47 -1.47 -0.40 4.36
C ALA A 47 -0.68 0.29 5.49
N GLY A 48 -0.17 -0.49 6.45
CA GLY A 48 0.65 0.02 7.55
C GLY A 48 1.96 0.63 7.07
N LEU A 49 2.65 -0.03 6.13
CA LEU A 49 3.89 0.48 5.54
C LEU A 49 3.65 1.73 4.67
N ALA A 50 2.56 1.77 3.90
CA ALA A 50 2.17 2.95 3.13
C ALA A 50 1.79 4.13 4.04
N ALA A 51 1.07 3.88 5.15
CA ALA A 51 0.72 4.88 6.15
C ALA A 51 1.98 5.43 6.86
N TYR A 52 2.93 4.56 7.21
CA TYR A 52 4.22 4.96 7.75
C TYR A 52 5.02 5.79 6.73
N GLY A 53 5.04 5.35 5.46
CA GLY A 53 5.67 6.07 4.35
C GLY A 53 5.01 7.41 3.99
N ALA A 54 3.77 7.65 4.43
CA ALA A 54 3.09 8.93 4.28
C ALA A 54 3.70 10.01 5.18
N VAL A 55 4.30 9.64 6.31
CA VAL A 55 5.00 10.58 7.19
C VAL A 55 6.35 10.93 6.58
N ARG A 56 6.47 12.14 5.99
CA ARG A 56 7.71 12.56 5.30
C ARG A 56 8.95 12.58 6.18
N SER A 57 8.80 12.74 7.48
CA SER A 57 9.88 12.77 8.48
C SER A 57 10.30 11.38 8.98
N ALA A 58 9.68 10.30 8.52
CA ALA A 58 10.01 8.95 8.97
C ALA A 58 11.39 8.51 8.44
N PRO A 59 12.30 8.01 9.32
CA PRO A 59 13.68 7.69 8.94
C PRO A 59 13.78 6.50 7.97
N LEU A 60 12.83 5.56 8.04
CA LEU A 60 12.80 4.35 7.21
C LEU A 60 11.80 4.45 6.04
N ARG A 61 11.41 5.66 5.67
CA ARG A 61 10.41 5.91 4.61
C ARG A 61 10.69 5.22 3.27
N PRO A 62 11.91 5.26 2.67
CA PRO A 62 12.15 4.60 1.39
C PRO A 62 12.10 3.07 1.50
N VAL A 63 12.57 2.50 2.61
CA VAL A 63 12.50 1.06 2.87
C VAL A 63 11.05 0.61 3.02
N ALA A 64 10.25 1.35 3.81
CA ALA A 64 8.84 1.06 4.01
C ALA A 64 8.03 1.16 2.71
N LEU A 65 8.25 2.20 1.91
CA LEU A 65 7.59 2.33 0.61
C LEU A 65 8.03 1.25 -0.38
N GLY A 66 9.31 0.88 -0.40
CA GLY A 66 9.82 -0.22 -1.24
C GLY A 66 9.19 -1.57 -0.89
N VAL A 67 9.09 -1.90 0.40
CA VAL A 67 8.44 -3.13 0.86
C VAL A 67 6.94 -3.07 0.57
N ALA A 68 6.27 -1.92 0.74
CA ALA A 68 4.86 -1.75 0.39
C ALA A 68 4.61 -2.00 -1.11
N VAL A 69 5.47 -1.46 -1.99
CA VAL A 69 5.41 -1.70 -3.44
C VAL A 69 5.57 -3.18 -3.75
N GLY A 70 6.53 -3.85 -3.12
CA GLY A 70 6.75 -5.29 -3.31
C GLY A 70 5.55 -6.11 -2.88
N VAL A 71 5.06 -5.91 -1.66
CA VAL A 71 3.94 -6.68 -1.09
C VAL A 71 2.64 -6.43 -1.87
N LEU A 72 2.26 -5.16 -2.08
CA LEU A 72 1.04 -4.82 -2.83
C LEU A 72 1.18 -5.16 -4.32
N GLY A 73 2.36 -4.99 -4.91
CA GLY A 73 2.60 -5.33 -6.31
C GLY A 73 2.47 -6.82 -6.59
N LEU A 74 3.12 -7.66 -5.78
CA LEU A 74 3.02 -9.12 -5.88
C LEU A 74 1.58 -9.59 -5.59
N LEU A 75 0.95 -9.05 -4.56
CA LEU A 75 -0.43 -9.39 -4.22
C LEU A 75 -1.41 -9.00 -5.33
N GLY A 76 -1.23 -7.81 -5.91
CA GLY A 76 -2.03 -7.33 -7.03
C GLY A 76 -1.84 -8.17 -8.30
N LEU A 77 -0.62 -8.64 -8.57
CA LEU A 77 -0.32 -9.58 -9.66
C LEU A 77 -1.01 -10.94 -9.45
N VAL A 78 -0.98 -11.47 -8.23
CA VAL A 78 -1.66 -12.74 -7.91
C VAL A 78 -3.18 -12.56 -8.00
N ALA A 79 -3.71 -11.39 -7.62
CA ALA A 79 -5.14 -11.10 -7.63
C ALA A 79 -5.67 -10.51 -8.94
N ILE A 80 -4.85 -10.43 -10.01
CA ILE A 80 -5.09 -9.57 -11.18
C ILE A 80 -6.42 -9.81 -11.90
N LEU A 81 -6.96 -11.03 -11.86
CA LEU A 81 -8.21 -11.41 -12.51
C LEU A 81 -9.49 -11.10 -11.70
N SER A 82 -9.38 -10.62 -10.46
CA SER A 82 -10.55 -10.36 -9.61
C SER A 82 -10.49 -8.99 -8.93
N ILE A 83 -9.50 -8.76 -8.07
CA ILE A 83 -9.40 -7.56 -7.21
C ILE A 83 -8.00 -6.91 -7.36
N GLY A 84 -7.17 -7.41 -8.26
CA GLY A 84 -5.77 -7.01 -8.36
C GLY A 84 -5.55 -5.65 -9.00
N LEU A 85 -6.44 -5.19 -9.89
CA LEU A 85 -6.36 -3.87 -10.52
C LEU A 85 -6.28 -2.71 -9.49
N PRO A 86 -7.19 -2.59 -8.51
CA PRO A 86 -7.08 -1.56 -7.48
C PRO A 86 -5.83 -1.75 -6.60
N ILE A 87 -5.45 -2.99 -6.28
CA ILE A 87 -4.22 -3.27 -5.50
C ILE A 87 -2.96 -2.84 -6.26
N LEU A 88 -2.90 -3.06 -7.58
CA LEU A 88 -1.82 -2.59 -8.45
C LEU A 88 -1.80 -1.06 -8.52
N ALA A 89 -2.96 -0.40 -8.55
CA ALA A 89 -3.04 1.05 -8.45
C ALA A 89 -2.46 1.56 -7.12
N ALA A 90 -2.78 0.91 -5.98
CA ALA A 90 -2.17 1.23 -4.68
C ALA A 90 -0.65 1.07 -4.70
N SER A 91 -0.14 -0.01 -5.33
CA SER A 91 1.30 -0.22 -5.50
C SER A 91 1.95 0.87 -6.36
N GLY A 92 1.31 1.27 -7.47
CA GLY A 92 1.76 2.37 -8.31
C GLY A 92 1.83 3.71 -7.56
N LEU A 93 0.86 3.99 -6.69
CA LEU A 93 0.87 5.17 -5.82
C LEU A 93 2.02 5.12 -4.80
N ALA A 94 2.30 3.95 -4.20
CA ALA A 94 3.46 3.79 -3.32
C ALA A 94 4.79 3.95 -4.08
N LEU A 95 4.87 3.45 -5.32
CA LEU A 95 6.05 3.56 -6.17
C LEU A 95 6.32 5.01 -6.59
N THR A 96 5.29 5.77 -6.95
CA THR A 96 5.44 7.20 -7.25
C THR A 96 5.90 8.00 -6.03
N ALA A 97 5.40 7.69 -4.83
CA ALA A 97 5.90 8.27 -3.59
C ALA A 97 7.37 7.91 -3.33
N LEU A 98 7.77 6.65 -3.58
CA LEU A 98 9.15 6.18 -3.45
C LEU A 98 10.09 6.92 -4.42
N ILE A 99 9.73 7.00 -5.70
CA ILE A 99 10.53 7.69 -6.73
C ILE A 99 10.69 9.18 -6.38
N ARG A 100 9.61 9.87 -5.99
CA ARG A 100 9.68 11.29 -5.57
C ARG A 100 10.52 11.51 -4.32
N SER A 101 10.69 10.48 -3.49
CA SER A 101 11.57 10.52 -2.32
C SER A 101 13.04 10.44 -2.72
N ALA A 102 13.36 9.56 -3.66
CA ALA A 102 14.71 9.40 -4.20
C ALA A 102 15.15 10.61 -5.05
N SER A 103 14.21 11.28 -5.72
CA SER A 103 14.50 12.48 -6.53
C SER A 103 14.70 13.76 -5.71
N ARG A 104 14.56 13.76 -4.38
CA ARG A 104 15.03 14.88 -3.55
C ARG A 104 16.55 14.79 -3.48
N PRO A 105 17.30 15.66 -4.17
CA PRO A 105 18.75 15.63 -4.10
C PRO A 105 19.15 15.91 -2.66
N ALA A 106 20.17 15.20 -2.17
CA ALA A 106 20.95 15.60 -1.02
C ALA A 106 21.64 16.94 -1.33
N VAL A 107 20.89 18.04 -1.27
CA VAL A 107 21.47 19.37 -1.12
C VAL A 107 21.77 19.49 0.38
N ALA A 108 23.06 19.60 0.68
CA ALA A 108 23.68 19.66 2.01
C ALA A 108 24.03 18.31 2.65
N ALA A 109 25.13 17.71 2.17
CA ALA A 109 26.14 17.13 3.03
C ALA A 109 27.50 17.65 2.55
#